data_AF-A0A1Z1V1E6-F1
#
_entry.id   AF-A0A1Z1V1E6-F1
#
_cell.length_a   1.000
_cell.length_b   1.000
_cell.length_c   1.000
_cell.angle_alpha   90.00
_cell.angle_beta   90.00
_cell.angle_gamma   90.00
#
_symmetry.space_group_name_H-M   'P 1'
#
loop_
_entity.id
_entity.type
_entity.pdbx_description
1 polymer ?
#
loop_
_entity_poly.entity_id
_entity_poly.type
_entity_poly.pdbx_seq_one_letter_code
_entity_poly.pdbx_strand_id
1 'polypeptide(L)'
;MMRLLNWQELEKAKNDIVSGDISFGYYHFTLMVMADSIRELDESVSKITADFTDLGIIPALSTMSLPAAYFAQLPAVFHLRPRLSPVSNVNFVELASFHNFYQGKRDKNCWTEAVAILKTPSKQAYYLNLHNSVLFKDERGEKNLANTKVIGTAGSGKTMFLSYLACSLQKYNNPETFADSAKNKKLTCVFLDKDRGAELCIRMLGGEYYTVKSGEPTGWNPFALEATKRNRIFVKQLMEILCTRNGERLSTRERLLISESVDAVMDFPPGEMREYGITRMLEHLMQRDDRDEQENGIILRLSQWANGQAHGWVFDNAKDTFNIQHVNNFGIDGTEFLDDPMVCAPITFYLLYRITQLLDGRRLVIFLDEFWKWLQDEAFSDFVYNKLKTIRKLNGLVIPATQSPDEILKNKISRAVVEVCSTSIYLANPDADYNDYVEGLKLTPEEFNIVKNLDPMSRQFLIKKSSLKKGDGKSFSALATLDLSGLGGYLKILSASADNLEIFESIYHEGMEPDDWVPEYLERAI
;
A
#
# COMPACT_ATOMS: atom_id res chain seq x y z
N MET A 1 -23.24 32.95 -37.25
CA MET A 1 -24.38 33.87 -37.52
C MET A 1 -24.83 34.39 -36.16
N MET A 2 -24.54 35.66 -35.85
CA MET A 2 -24.82 36.28 -34.55
C MET A 2 -26.35 36.42 -34.43
N ARG A 3 -26.98 35.71 -33.48
CA ARG A 3 -28.41 35.87 -33.20
C ARG A 3 -28.60 37.29 -32.67
N LEU A 4 -29.12 38.20 -33.49
CA LEU A 4 -29.49 39.54 -33.06
C LEU A 4 -30.46 39.39 -31.89
N LEU A 5 -30.06 39.84 -30.70
CA LEU A 5 -30.92 39.88 -29.52
C LEU A 5 -32.20 40.64 -29.89
N ASN A 6 -33.33 40.08 -29.48
CA ASN A 6 -34.63 40.67 -29.76
C ASN A 6 -34.73 41.99 -28.98
N TRP A 7 -35.47 43.00 -29.48
CA TRP A 7 -35.56 44.33 -28.84
C TRP A 7 -35.90 44.28 -27.34
N GLN A 8 -36.75 43.32 -26.94
CA GLN A 8 -37.13 43.07 -25.54
C GLN A 8 -35.97 42.54 -24.68
N GLU A 9 -35.05 41.76 -25.24
CA GLU A 9 -33.87 41.24 -24.53
C GLU A 9 -32.85 42.35 -24.29
N LEU A 10 -32.70 43.28 -25.25
CA LEU A 10 -31.87 44.47 -25.09
C LEU A 10 -32.41 45.42 -24.02
N GLU A 11 -33.72 45.60 -23.97
CA GLU A 11 -34.37 46.44 -22.97
C GLU A 11 -34.27 45.83 -21.56
N LYS A 12 -34.44 44.51 -21.45
CA LYS A 12 -34.22 43.78 -20.20
C LYS A 12 -32.76 43.89 -19.73
N ALA A 13 -31.79 43.61 -20.60
CA ALA A 13 -30.38 43.71 -20.26
C ALA A 13 -29.99 45.14 -19.83
N LYS A 14 -30.57 46.17 -20.47
CA LYS A 14 -30.38 47.56 -20.06
C LYS A 14 -30.93 47.83 -18.65
N ASN A 15 -32.12 47.32 -18.33
CA ASN A 15 -32.70 47.46 -16.99
C ASN A 15 -31.86 46.72 -15.93
N ASP A 16 -31.40 45.50 -16.23
CA ASP A 16 -30.56 44.69 -15.35
C ASP A 16 -29.19 45.35 -15.08
N ILE A 17 -28.64 46.10 -16.05
CA ILE A 17 -27.42 46.91 -15.85
C ILE A 17 -27.71 48.11 -14.92
N VAL A 18 -28.85 48.78 -15.11
CA VAL A 18 -29.23 49.97 -14.31
C VAL A 18 -29.56 49.58 -12.87
N SER A 19 -30.18 48.42 -12.64
CA SER A 19 -30.44 47.87 -11.31
C SER A 19 -29.20 47.31 -10.61
N GLY A 20 -28.13 47.04 -11.37
CA GLY A 20 -26.89 46.44 -10.87
C GLY A 20 -26.93 44.91 -10.76
N ASP A 21 -27.95 44.26 -11.31
CA ASP A 21 -28.11 42.80 -11.32
C ASP A 21 -27.08 42.12 -12.24
N ILE A 22 -26.70 42.78 -13.34
CA ILE A 22 -25.63 42.34 -14.24
C ILE A 22 -24.59 43.45 -14.45
N SER A 23 -23.34 43.05 -14.63
CA SER A 23 -22.25 43.95 -15.02
C SER A 23 -21.53 43.39 -16.23
N PHE A 24 -20.95 44.26 -17.05
CA PHE A 24 -20.19 43.85 -18.23
C PHE A 24 -18.70 44.10 -18.01
N GLY A 25 -17.88 43.14 -18.43
CA GLY A 25 -16.42 43.24 -18.47
C GLY A 25 -15.90 42.90 -19.85
N TYR A 26 -14.70 43.39 -20.18
CA TYR A 26 -14.01 42.98 -21.40
C TYR A 26 -13.31 41.63 -21.18
N TYR A 27 -13.77 40.62 -21.91
CA TYR A 27 -13.20 39.28 -21.93
C TYR A 27 -12.31 39.07 -23.15
N HIS A 28 -11.24 38.32 -22.94
CA HIS A 28 -10.30 37.92 -23.97
C HIS A 28 -9.87 36.48 -23.67
N PHE A 29 -9.99 35.61 -24.68
CA PHE A 29 -9.58 34.22 -24.62
C PHE A 29 -8.69 33.92 -25.82
N THR A 30 -7.51 33.38 -25.54
CA THR A 30 -6.58 32.87 -26.55
C THR A 30 -6.17 31.46 -26.14
N LEU A 31 -6.06 30.59 -27.15
CA LEU A 31 -5.60 29.22 -26.99
C LEU A 31 -4.40 29.03 -27.92
N MET A 32 -3.24 28.74 -27.34
CA MET A 32 -2.05 28.38 -28.10
C MET A 32 -2.01 26.86 -28.30
N VAL A 33 -1.91 26.43 -29.55
CA VAL A 33 -1.75 25.03 -29.92
C VAL A 33 -0.29 24.80 -30.29
N MET A 34 0.32 23.76 -29.72
CA MET A 34 1.71 23.36 -29.96
C MET A 34 1.73 21.89 -30.38
N ALA A 35 2.55 21.56 -31.38
CA ALA A 35 2.76 20.19 -31.86
C ALA A 35 4.20 20.04 -32.37
N ASP A 36 4.68 18.79 -32.48
CA ASP A 36 6.06 18.49 -32.91
C ASP A 36 6.20 18.52 -34.45
N SER A 37 5.09 18.62 -35.19
CA SER A 37 5.07 18.78 -36.64
C SER A 37 3.93 19.68 -37.13
N ILE A 38 4.07 20.25 -38.34
CA ILE A 38 3.02 21.07 -38.97
C ILE A 38 1.75 20.25 -39.22
N ARG A 39 1.90 18.98 -39.62
CA ARG A 39 0.76 18.09 -39.89
C ARG A 39 -0.08 17.86 -38.63
N GLU A 40 0.56 17.52 -37.52
CA GLU A 40 -0.14 17.36 -36.23
C GLU A 40 -0.75 18.66 -35.73
N LEU A 41 -0.11 19.80 -36.00
CA LEU A 41 -0.64 21.11 -35.65
C LEU A 41 -1.95 21.38 -36.40
N ASP A 42 -1.99 21.17 -37.70
CA ASP A 42 -3.19 21.36 -38.52
C ASP A 42 -4.32 20.43 -38.08
N GLU A 43 -4.03 19.15 -37.86
CA GLU A 43 -5.00 18.18 -37.33
C GLU A 43 -5.56 18.62 -35.96
N SER A 44 -4.69 19.07 -35.05
CA SER A 44 -5.06 19.55 -33.73
C SER A 44 -5.92 20.82 -33.79
N VAL A 45 -5.55 21.78 -34.64
CA VAL A 45 -6.29 23.03 -34.84
C VAL A 45 -7.66 22.75 -35.44
N SER A 46 -7.76 21.86 -36.44
CA SER A 46 -9.04 21.46 -37.02
C SER A 46 -9.96 20.80 -35.99
N LYS A 47 -9.42 19.87 -35.19
CA LYS A 47 -10.18 19.21 -34.12
C LYS A 47 -10.67 20.20 -33.07
N ILE A 48 -9.78 21.04 -32.54
CA ILE A 48 -10.13 22.08 -31.55
C ILE A 48 -11.19 23.03 -32.14
N THR A 49 -11.06 23.41 -33.41
CA THR A 49 -12.04 24.28 -34.07
C THR A 49 -13.41 23.64 -34.14
N ALA A 50 -13.49 22.35 -34.49
CA ALA A 50 -14.73 21.59 -34.50
C ALA A 50 -15.35 21.49 -33.09
N ASP A 51 -14.56 21.07 -32.09
CA ASP A 51 -15.01 20.91 -30.71
C ASP A 51 -15.56 22.23 -30.13
N PHE A 52 -14.87 23.35 -30.37
CA PHE A 52 -15.35 24.67 -29.95
C PHE A 52 -16.65 25.06 -30.67
N THR A 53 -16.73 24.81 -31.98
CA THR A 53 -17.92 25.14 -32.79
C THR A 53 -19.14 24.35 -32.33
N ASP A 54 -18.97 23.07 -31.97
CA ASP A 54 -20.03 22.21 -31.42
C ASP A 54 -20.52 22.72 -30.06
N LEU A 55 -19.63 23.33 -29.26
CA LEU A 55 -19.97 24.04 -28.02
C LEU A 55 -20.58 25.44 -28.25
N GLY A 56 -20.75 25.86 -29.51
CA GLY A 56 -21.28 27.18 -29.87
C GLY A 56 -20.27 28.32 -29.78
N ILE A 57 -18.99 28.02 -29.55
CA ILE A 57 -17.90 29.00 -29.55
C ILE A 57 -17.26 29.00 -30.93
N ILE A 58 -17.20 30.15 -31.59
CA ILE A 58 -16.60 30.26 -32.93
C ILE A 58 -15.17 30.78 -32.78
N PRO A 59 -14.13 29.91 -32.81
CA PRO A 59 -12.75 30.37 -32.73
C PRO A 59 -12.34 31.01 -34.06
N ALA A 60 -11.39 31.94 -33.99
CA ALA A 60 -10.81 32.57 -35.17
C ALA A 60 -9.29 32.46 -35.10
N LEU A 61 -8.69 31.87 -36.13
CA LEU A 61 -7.24 31.74 -36.21
C LEU A 61 -6.59 33.12 -36.19
N SER A 62 -5.61 33.32 -35.31
CA SER A 62 -4.88 34.58 -35.20
C SER A 62 -3.76 34.60 -36.23
N THR A 63 -3.84 35.53 -37.19
CA THR A 63 -2.80 35.76 -38.21
C THR A 63 -2.04 37.04 -37.89
N MET A 64 -2.58 38.20 -38.28
CA MET A 64 -1.94 39.51 -38.07
C MET A 64 -1.75 39.85 -36.59
N SER A 65 -2.71 39.45 -35.74
CA SER A 65 -2.64 39.69 -34.29
C SER A 65 -1.91 38.57 -33.52
N LEU A 66 -1.24 37.64 -34.21
CA LEU A 66 -0.61 36.49 -33.56
C LEU A 66 0.42 36.88 -32.48
N PRO A 67 1.34 37.85 -32.70
CA PRO A 67 2.28 38.25 -31.65
C PRO A 67 1.56 38.81 -30.42
N ALA A 68 0.56 39.67 -30.62
CA ALA A 68 -0.23 40.25 -29.54
C ALA A 68 -1.02 39.17 -28.79
N ALA A 69 -1.67 38.24 -29.50
CA ALA A 69 -2.40 37.10 -28.94
C ALA A 69 -1.50 36.15 -28.13
N TYR A 70 -0.25 35.97 -28.55
CA TYR A 70 0.74 35.18 -27.81
C TYR A 70 1.14 35.89 -26.52
N PHE A 71 1.60 37.16 -26.60
CA PHE A 71 2.07 37.89 -25.43
C PHE A 71 0.95 38.19 -24.42
N ALA A 72 -0.29 38.32 -24.86
CA ALA A 72 -1.45 38.51 -24.00
C ALA A 72 -1.72 37.33 -23.03
N GLN A 73 -1.14 36.15 -23.29
CA GLN A 73 -1.24 34.99 -22.38
C GLN A 73 -0.33 35.12 -21.16
N LEU A 74 0.66 36.02 -21.20
CA LEU A 74 1.54 36.27 -20.07
C LEU A 74 0.82 37.07 -18.98
N PRO A 75 1.07 36.79 -17.69
CA PRO A 75 0.48 37.53 -16.59
C PRO A 75 0.69 39.04 -16.73
N ALA A 76 -0.38 39.81 -16.49
CA ALA A 76 -0.41 41.27 -16.52
C ALA A 76 -0.20 41.97 -17.90
N VAL A 77 -0.13 41.24 -19.02
CA VAL A 77 0.02 41.83 -20.36
C VAL A 77 -1.36 42.20 -20.97
N PHE A 78 -2.08 43.09 -20.29
CA PHE A 78 -3.47 43.42 -20.65
C PHE A 78 -3.61 44.29 -21.91
N HIS A 79 -2.56 45.03 -22.27
CA HIS A 79 -2.55 45.99 -23.37
C HIS A 79 -2.41 45.33 -24.75
N LEU A 80 -1.99 44.06 -24.81
CA LEU A 80 -1.81 43.30 -26.06
C LEU A 80 -2.97 42.33 -26.34
N ARG A 81 -4.13 42.47 -25.70
CA ARG A 81 -5.28 41.57 -25.89
C ARG A 81 -6.06 41.91 -27.17
N PRO A 82 -5.94 41.17 -28.29
CA PRO A 82 -6.74 41.45 -29.47
C PRO A 82 -8.19 41.03 -29.26
N ARG A 83 -9.14 41.67 -29.97
CA ARG A 83 -10.55 41.26 -30.01
C ARG A 83 -11.22 41.15 -28.62
N LEU A 84 -11.06 42.18 -27.78
CA LEU A 84 -11.80 42.27 -26.52
C LEU A 84 -13.30 42.28 -26.82
N SER A 85 -14.04 41.36 -26.18
CA SER A 85 -15.49 41.29 -26.30
C SER A 85 -16.13 41.62 -24.96
N PRO A 86 -17.15 42.49 -24.91
CA PRO A 86 -17.94 42.65 -23.70
C PRO A 86 -18.70 41.35 -23.41
N VAL A 87 -18.61 40.86 -22.19
CA VAL A 87 -19.41 39.73 -21.68
C VAL A 87 -20.00 40.13 -20.33
N SER A 88 -21.19 39.62 -20.01
CA SER A 88 -21.78 39.80 -18.69
C SER A 88 -21.00 39.00 -17.63
N ASN A 89 -21.05 39.45 -16.38
CA ASN A 89 -20.54 38.71 -15.23
C ASN A 89 -21.15 37.31 -15.11
N VAL A 90 -22.44 37.16 -15.46
CA VAL A 90 -23.13 35.86 -15.48
C VAL A 90 -22.47 34.90 -16.48
N ASN A 91 -22.29 35.33 -17.74
CA ASN A 91 -21.63 34.51 -18.76
C ASN A 91 -20.16 34.28 -18.42
N PHE A 92 -19.49 35.27 -17.81
CA PHE A 92 -18.10 35.12 -17.39
C PHE A 92 -17.93 34.01 -16.34
N VAL A 93 -18.85 33.89 -15.37
CA VAL A 93 -18.79 32.82 -14.35
C VAL A 93 -18.91 31.43 -15.00
N GLU A 94 -19.72 31.30 -16.06
CA GLU A 94 -19.83 30.04 -16.82
C GLU A 94 -18.57 29.75 -17.66
N LEU A 95 -17.86 30.78 -18.13
CA LEU A 95 -16.60 30.63 -18.89
C LEU A 95 -15.36 30.46 -17.99
N ALA A 96 -15.42 30.94 -16.75
CA ALA A 96 -14.34 30.93 -15.77
C ALA A 96 -14.57 29.87 -14.67
N SER A 97 -14.90 28.65 -15.08
CA SER A 97 -15.03 27.52 -14.16
C SER A 97 -13.72 27.24 -13.43
N PHE A 98 -13.66 27.58 -12.14
CA PHE A 98 -12.55 27.20 -11.22
C PHE A 98 -12.57 25.71 -10.85
N HIS A 99 -13.15 24.86 -11.68
CA HIS A 99 -13.10 23.42 -11.50
C HIS A 99 -11.65 22.99 -11.70
N ASN A 100 -11.00 22.60 -10.62
CA ASN A 100 -9.67 22.02 -10.68
C ASN A 100 -9.70 20.66 -10.01
N PHE A 101 -8.83 19.77 -10.50
CA PHE A 101 -8.68 18.46 -9.91
C PHE A 101 -8.00 18.62 -8.55
N TYR A 102 -8.43 17.83 -7.58
CA TYR A 102 -7.77 17.81 -6.29
C TYR A 102 -6.38 17.19 -6.44
N GLN A 103 -5.36 17.96 -6.08
CA GLN A 103 -3.96 17.61 -6.29
C GLN A 103 -3.36 16.85 -5.11
N GLY A 104 -4.13 16.58 -4.05
CA GLY A 104 -3.55 16.07 -2.80
C GLY A 104 -2.80 17.16 -2.01
N LYS A 105 -2.18 16.77 -0.90
CA LYS A 105 -1.49 17.68 0.01
C LYS A 105 0.02 17.46 -0.06
N ARG A 106 0.77 18.47 -0.51
CA ARG A 106 2.23 18.35 -0.72
C ARG A 106 3.01 18.16 0.58
N ASP A 107 2.74 18.98 1.59
CA ASP A 107 3.53 19.07 2.82
C ASP A 107 2.65 19.12 4.08
N LYS A 108 3.30 19.15 5.25
CA LYS A 108 2.65 19.21 6.56
C LYS A 108 1.62 18.08 6.79
N ASN A 109 1.87 16.92 6.18
CA ASN A 109 1.18 15.67 6.44
C ASN A 109 1.67 15.07 7.77
N CYS A 110 1.02 13.99 8.22
CA CYS A 110 1.40 13.25 9.42
C CYS A 110 2.88 12.89 9.46
N TRP A 111 3.43 12.49 8.31
CA TRP A 111 4.84 12.20 8.11
C TRP A 111 5.53 13.24 7.21
N THR A 112 5.16 14.51 7.34
CA THR A 112 5.69 15.68 6.61
C THR A 112 5.30 15.76 5.13
N GLU A 113 6.16 15.34 4.21
CA GLU A 113 5.93 15.48 2.78
C GLU A 113 5.01 14.38 2.25
N ALA A 114 4.39 14.59 1.09
CA ALA A 114 3.64 13.56 0.38
C ALA A 114 4.54 12.37 0.05
N VAL A 115 4.00 11.15 0.01
CA VAL A 115 4.79 9.92 -0.28
C VAL A 115 5.46 10.02 -1.63
N ALA A 116 4.69 10.44 -2.63
CA ALA A 116 5.10 10.48 -4.02
C ALA A 116 4.40 11.64 -4.76
N ILE A 117 5.02 12.07 -5.86
CA ILE A 117 4.39 12.96 -6.84
C ILE A 117 4.06 12.09 -8.06
N LEU A 118 2.77 12.04 -8.40
CA LEU A 118 2.24 11.31 -9.54
C LEU A 118 1.70 12.28 -10.58
N LYS A 119 1.41 11.79 -11.78
CA LYS A 119 0.89 12.59 -12.89
C LYS A 119 -0.59 12.30 -13.13
N THR A 120 -1.44 13.32 -13.14
CA THR A 120 -2.85 13.20 -13.53
C THR A 120 -2.99 13.11 -15.07
N PRO A 121 -4.15 12.70 -15.61
CA PRO A 121 -4.42 12.76 -17.06
C PRO A 121 -4.26 14.17 -17.65
N SER A 122 -4.55 15.20 -16.87
CA SER A 122 -4.34 16.62 -17.23
C SER A 122 -2.88 17.06 -17.13
N LYS A 123 -1.93 16.13 -16.95
CA LYS A 123 -0.49 16.37 -16.77
C LYS A 123 -0.14 17.25 -15.56
N GLN A 124 -1.04 17.36 -14.58
CA GLN A 124 -0.80 18.05 -13.31
C GLN A 124 -0.18 17.10 -12.28
N ALA A 125 0.46 17.69 -11.27
CA ALA A 125 0.99 16.95 -10.13
C ALA A 125 -0.15 16.47 -9.21
N TYR A 126 -0.08 15.21 -8.80
CA TYR A 126 -0.88 14.63 -7.73
C TYR A 126 0.04 14.17 -6.60
N TYR A 127 -0.11 14.77 -5.43
CA TYR A 127 0.65 14.48 -4.20
C TYR A 127 0.01 13.31 -3.45
N LEU A 128 0.52 12.09 -3.72
CA LEU A 128 0.04 10.87 -3.10
C LEU A 128 0.34 10.88 -1.60
N ASN A 129 -0.70 10.66 -0.80
CA ASN A 129 -0.61 10.51 0.63
C ASN A 129 -1.39 9.28 1.06
N LEU A 130 -0.81 8.42 1.90
CA LEU A 130 -1.56 7.30 2.50
C LEU A 130 -2.46 7.78 3.65
N HIS A 131 -1.95 8.72 4.45
CA HIS A 131 -2.71 9.37 5.50
C HIS A 131 -3.85 10.19 4.91
N ASN A 132 -5.00 10.16 5.58
CA ASN A 132 -6.07 11.09 5.28
C ASN A 132 -5.73 12.43 5.93
N SER A 133 -5.50 13.47 5.12
CA SER A 133 -4.93 14.75 5.55
C SER A 133 -5.80 15.90 5.07
N VAL A 134 -6.00 16.90 5.94
CA VAL A 134 -6.80 18.09 5.62
C VAL A 134 -5.91 19.15 4.98
N LEU A 135 -6.35 19.71 3.85
CA LEU A 135 -5.66 20.83 3.20
C LEU A 135 -5.55 22.03 4.15
N PHE A 136 -4.45 22.78 4.03
CA PHE A 136 -4.15 23.99 4.81
C PHE A 136 -3.99 23.82 6.33
N LYS A 137 -4.07 22.60 6.86
CA LYS A 137 -3.78 22.29 8.26
C LYS A 137 -2.36 21.74 8.39
N ASP A 138 -1.62 22.07 9.44
CA ASP A 138 -0.42 21.32 9.80
C ASP A 138 -0.80 20.10 10.65
N GLU A 139 -0.41 18.92 10.20
CA GLU A 139 -0.76 17.65 10.83
C GLU A 139 0.50 16.83 11.16
N ARG A 140 1.68 17.44 11.19
CA ARG A 140 2.92 16.74 11.53
C ARG A 140 2.83 16.08 12.91
N GLY A 141 3.06 14.77 12.96
CA GLY A 141 2.96 13.99 14.19
C GLY A 141 1.54 13.56 14.58
N GLU A 142 0.51 14.03 13.87
CA GLU A 142 -0.86 13.55 14.06
C GLU A 142 -1.00 12.09 13.61
N LYS A 143 -1.98 11.40 14.18
CA LYS A 143 -2.20 9.95 13.97
C LYS A 143 -3.47 9.70 13.16
N ASN A 144 -3.56 10.37 12.01
CA ASN A 144 -4.68 10.20 11.09
C ASN A 144 -4.75 8.78 10.53
N LEU A 145 -5.91 8.38 10.01
CA LEU A 145 -6.07 7.09 9.35
C LEU A 145 -5.17 7.04 8.11
N ALA A 146 -4.48 5.91 7.91
CA ALA A 146 -3.50 5.74 6.83
C ALA A 146 -3.48 4.33 6.20
N ASN A 147 -4.29 3.41 6.72
CA ASN A 147 -4.42 2.08 6.13
C ASN A 147 -4.89 2.24 4.68
N THR A 148 -4.24 1.52 3.77
CA THR A 148 -4.42 1.70 2.34
C THR A 148 -4.64 0.36 1.68
N LYS A 149 -5.81 0.12 1.09
CA LYS A 149 -6.05 -1.11 0.33
C LYS A 149 -5.60 -0.94 -1.13
N VAL A 150 -4.96 -1.96 -1.69
CA VAL A 150 -4.52 -1.99 -3.10
C VAL A 150 -5.19 -3.16 -3.81
N ILE A 151 -5.98 -2.88 -4.82
CA ILE A 151 -6.76 -3.87 -5.56
C ILE A 151 -6.34 -3.81 -7.03
N GLY A 152 -5.91 -4.93 -7.60
CA GLY A 152 -5.54 -5.00 -9.01
C GLY A 152 -5.31 -6.44 -9.45
N THR A 153 -5.62 -6.77 -10.69
CA THR A 153 -5.48 -8.14 -11.24
C THR A 153 -4.03 -8.54 -11.48
N ALA A 154 -3.81 -9.82 -11.80
CA ALA A 154 -2.51 -10.32 -12.26
C ALA A 154 -1.96 -9.45 -13.40
N GLY A 155 -0.68 -9.07 -13.30
CA GLY A 155 -0.02 -8.25 -14.33
C GLY A 155 -0.39 -6.76 -14.33
N SER A 156 -1.33 -6.30 -13.49
CA SER A 156 -1.71 -4.87 -13.40
C SER A 156 -0.63 -3.96 -12.80
N GLY A 157 0.47 -4.52 -12.30
CA GLY A 157 1.55 -3.79 -11.64
C GLY A 157 1.37 -3.61 -10.13
N LYS A 158 0.55 -4.45 -9.47
CA LYS A 158 0.33 -4.42 -8.02
C LYS A 158 1.64 -4.51 -7.22
N THR A 159 2.45 -5.55 -7.43
CA THR A 159 3.74 -5.74 -6.72
C THR A 159 4.69 -4.59 -6.99
N MET A 160 4.82 -4.15 -8.25
CA MET A 160 5.55 -2.92 -8.63
C MET A 160 5.10 -1.70 -7.82
N PHE A 161 3.79 -1.50 -7.65
CA PHE A 161 3.24 -0.38 -6.88
C PHE A 161 3.57 -0.49 -5.39
N LEU A 162 3.49 -1.69 -4.80
CA LEU A 162 3.86 -1.92 -3.40
C LEU A 162 5.35 -1.67 -3.16
N SER A 163 6.22 -2.18 -4.04
CA SER A 163 7.67 -1.94 -4.00
C SER A 163 7.99 -0.45 -4.18
N TYR A 164 7.33 0.22 -5.13
CA TYR A 164 7.46 1.67 -5.31
C TYR A 164 7.09 2.45 -4.03
N LEU A 165 5.99 2.06 -3.37
CA LEU A 165 5.62 2.64 -2.09
C LEU A 165 6.69 2.40 -1.03
N ALA A 166 7.19 1.18 -0.87
CA ALA A 166 8.24 0.89 0.10
C ALA A 166 9.51 1.71 -0.13
N CYS A 167 9.98 1.82 -1.38
CA CYS A 167 11.10 2.69 -1.74
C CYS A 167 10.80 4.16 -1.40
N SER A 168 9.62 4.65 -1.77
CA SER A 168 9.21 6.05 -1.54
C SER A 168 9.09 6.39 -0.05
N LEU A 169 8.69 5.42 0.77
CA LEU A 169 8.54 5.60 2.22
C LEU A 169 9.88 5.73 2.94
N GLN A 170 10.99 5.25 2.38
CA GLN A 170 12.31 5.26 3.04
C GLN A 170 12.78 6.65 3.44
N LYS A 171 12.36 7.70 2.73
CA LYS A 171 12.66 9.09 3.11
C LYS A 171 12.14 9.45 4.51
N TYR A 172 11.10 8.78 4.99
CA TYR A 172 10.56 8.95 6.34
C TYR A 172 11.36 8.23 7.43
N ASN A 173 12.46 7.56 7.07
CA ASN A 173 13.46 7.12 8.03
C ASN A 173 14.39 8.27 8.47
N ASN A 174 14.37 9.41 7.77
CA ASN A 174 15.10 10.60 8.22
C ASN A 174 14.51 11.10 9.57
N PRO A 175 15.32 11.22 10.65
CA PRO A 175 14.88 11.68 11.97
C PRO A 175 14.17 13.05 11.98
N GLU A 176 14.46 13.93 11.01
CA GLU A 176 13.84 15.24 10.87
C GLU A 176 12.38 15.16 10.45
N THR A 177 11.94 14.04 9.88
CA THR A 177 10.54 13.86 9.46
C THR A 177 9.65 13.45 10.63
N PHE A 178 10.21 13.06 11.78
CA PHE A 178 9.47 12.68 12.97
C PHE A 178 9.02 13.92 13.76
N ALA A 179 7.97 13.77 14.58
CA ALA A 179 7.61 14.78 15.57
C ALA A 179 8.67 14.83 16.68
N ASP A 180 8.83 15.99 17.32
CA ASP A 180 9.81 16.14 18.42
C ASP A 180 9.51 15.23 19.61
N SER A 181 8.25 14.86 19.80
CA SER A 181 7.78 13.93 20.83
C SER A 181 7.99 12.45 20.49
N ALA A 182 8.51 12.11 19.31
CA ALA A 182 8.71 10.73 18.90
C ALA A 182 9.83 10.05 19.71
N LYS A 183 9.47 8.98 20.44
CA LYS A 183 10.41 8.20 21.26
C LYS A 183 11.38 7.36 20.44
N ASN A 184 10.93 6.87 19.29
CA ASN A 184 11.73 6.06 18.38
C ASN A 184 11.62 6.63 16.96
N LYS A 185 12.73 7.18 16.46
CA LYS A 185 12.82 7.82 15.13
C LYS A 185 13.32 6.84 14.07
N LYS A 186 12.67 5.68 13.99
CA LYS A 186 12.92 4.64 12.99
C LYS A 186 11.68 4.40 12.14
N LEU A 187 11.89 4.05 10.89
CA LEU A 187 10.88 3.46 10.02
C LEU A 187 11.22 1.97 9.82
N THR A 188 10.22 1.11 10.01
CA THR A 188 10.30 -0.29 9.63
C THR A 188 9.20 -0.63 8.64
N CYS A 189 9.57 -1.19 7.49
CA CYS A 189 8.66 -1.76 6.50
C CYS A 189 8.75 -3.28 6.54
N VAL A 190 7.60 -3.93 6.70
CA VAL A 190 7.46 -5.40 6.73
C VAL A 190 6.65 -5.83 5.53
N PHE A 191 7.17 -6.78 4.76
CA PHE A 191 6.47 -7.43 3.67
C PHE A 191 6.11 -8.84 4.07
N LEU A 192 4.80 -9.11 4.16
CA LEU A 192 4.28 -10.47 4.14
C LEU A 192 3.96 -10.78 2.68
N ASP A 193 4.91 -11.42 2.04
CA ASP A 193 5.00 -11.58 0.60
C ASP A 193 4.49 -12.97 0.19
N LYS A 194 4.05 -13.09 -1.06
CA LYS A 194 3.71 -14.37 -1.67
C LYS A 194 4.33 -14.41 -3.06
N ASP A 195 4.88 -15.56 -3.43
CA ASP A 195 5.57 -15.82 -4.68
C ASP A 195 6.89 -15.04 -4.84
N ARG A 196 7.43 -14.51 -3.73
CA ARG A 196 8.73 -13.81 -3.64
C ARG A 196 8.86 -12.60 -4.57
N GLY A 197 7.74 -11.97 -4.92
CA GLY A 197 7.69 -10.85 -5.87
C GLY A 197 8.43 -9.60 -5.38
N ALA A 198 8.55 -9.39 -4.07
CA ALA A 198 9.20 -8.22 -3.48
C ALA A 198 10.65 -8.47 -3.02
N GLU A 199 11.16 -9.70 -3.12
CA GLU A 199 12.45 -10.07 -2.52
C GLU A 199 13.63 -9.20 -2.98
N LEU A 200 13.81 -9.08 -4.29
CA LEU A 200 14.91 -8.30 -4.87
C LEU A 200 14.84 -6.83 -4.43
N CYS A 201 13.63 -6.26 -4.37
CA CYS A 201 13.43 -4.88 -3.91
C CYS A 201 13.81 -4.73 -2.43
N ILE A 202 13.42 -5.68 -1.57
CA ILE A 202 13.71 -5.64 -0.13
C ILE A 202 15.22 -5.75 0.10
N ARG A 203 15.89 -6.65 -0.62
CA ARG A 203 17.35 -6.80 -0.54
C ARG A 203 18.08 -5.59 -1.10
N MET A 204 17.60 -4.98 -2.18
CA MET A 204 18.14 -3.72 -2.71
C MET A 204 18.02 -2.56 -1.69
N LEU A 205 16.99 -2.57 -0.84
CA LEU A 205 16.84 -1.63 0.27
C LEU A 205 17.74 -1.94 1.48
N GLY A 206 18.70 -2.86 1.35
CA GLY A 206 19.55 -3.34 2.46
C GLY A 206 18.77 -4.12 3.51
N GLY A 207 17.66 -4.74 3.10
CA GLY A 207 16.75 -5.48 3.97
C GLY A 207 17.03 -6.97 4.02
N GLU A 208 16.43 -7.63 5.01
CA GLU A 208 16.50 -9.09 5.17
C GLU A 208 15.26 -9.77 4.58
N TYR A 209 15.41 -10.96 4.01
CA TYR A 209 14.29 -11.71 3.45
C TYR A 209 14.33 -13.14 3.95
N TYR A 210 13.25 -13.56 4.64
CA TYR A 210 13.14 -14.84 5.29
C TYR A 210 12.26 -15.77 4.44
N THR A 211 12.91 -16.68 3.73
CA THR A 211 12.23 -17.71 2.95
C THR A 211 11.92 -18.91 3.85
N VAL A 212 10.68 -19.39 3.83
CA VAL A 212 10.25 -20.54 4.62
C VAL A 212 10.02 -21.71 3.66
N LYS A 213 10.99 -22.63 3.60
CA LYS A 213 10.92 -23.82 2.75
C LYS A 213 10.68 -25.07 3.57
N SER A 214 9.78 -25.92 3.11
CA SER A 214 9.36 -27.12 3.81
C SER A 214 10.53 -28.08 3.99
N GLY A 215 10.88 -28.37 5.25
CA GLY A 215 11.98 -29.27 5.61
C GLY A 215 13.35 -28.61 5.71
N GLU A 216 13.49 -27.34 5.29
CA GLU A 216 14.73 -26.57 5.51
C GLU A 216 14.66 -25.83 6.85
N PRO A 217 15.71 -25.87 7.68
CA PRO A 217 15.72 -25.17 8.97
C PRO A 217 15.44 -23.66 8.79
N THR A 218 14.38 -23.15 9.42
CA THR A 218 14.07 -21.70 9.41
C THR A 218 15.11 -20.89 10.19
N GLY A 219 15.84 -21.55 11.09
CA GLY A 219 16.69 -20.90 12.08
C GLY A 219 15.91 -20.18 13.16
N TRP A 220 14.60 -20.43 13.34
CA TRP A 220 13.81 -19.78 14.39
C TRP A 220 13.85 -20.60 15.68
N ASN A 221 14.07 -19.93 16.81
CA ASN A 221 14.06 -20.58 18.11
C ASN A 221 13.31 -19.71 19.14
N PRO A 222 12.05 -20.04 19.47
CA PRO A 222 11.25 -19.30 20.47
C PRO A 222 11.88 -19.26 21.87
N PHE A 223 12.68 -20.26 22.24
CA PHE A 223 13.35 -20.33 23.55
C PHE A 223 14.59 -19.43 23.64
N ALA A 224 15.10 -18.94 22.50
CA ALA A 224 16.18 -17.95 22.48
C ALA A 224 15.71 -16.56 22.93
N LEU A 225 14.39 -16.32 23.01
CA LEU A 225 13.85 -15.05 23.48
C LEU A 225 14.26 -14.76 24.93
N GLU A 226 14.43 -13.48 25.25
CA GLU A 226 14.66 -13.02 26.62
C GLU A 226 13.59 -13.57 27.57
N ALA A 227 13.97 -14.00 28.78
CA ALA A 227 13.08 -14.73 29.69
C ALA A 227 12.10 -13.84 30.45
N THR A 228 11.51 -12.85 29.78
CA THR A 228 10.48 -11.97 30.35
C THR A 228 9.16 -12.73 30.55
N LYS A 229 8.31 -12.24 31.47
CA LYS A 229 6.96 -12.81 31.69
C LYS A 229 6.14 -12.88 30.39
N ARG A 230 6.24 -11.86 29.54
CA ARG A 230 5.53 -11.80 28.26
C ARG A 230 6.04 -12.84 27.26
N ASN A 231 7.35 -13.05 27.18
CA ASN A 231 7.96 -14.02 26.27
C ASN A 231 7.65 -15.46 26.75
N ARG A 232 7.70 -15.73 28.05
CA ARG A 232 7.32 -17.03 28.61
C ARG A 232 5.87 -17.40 28.30
N ILE A 233 4.93 -16.47 28.49
CA ILE A 233 3.52 -16.69 28.13
C ILE A 233 3.39 -17.04 26.64
N PHE A 234 4.10 -16.31 25.77
CA PHE A 234 4.10 -16.58 24.34
C PHE A 234 4.65 -17.97 24.00
N VAL A 235 5.81 -18.35 24.53
CA VAL A 235 6.41 -19.67 24.25
C VAL A 235 5.47 -20.79 24.72
N LYS A 236 4.85 -20.64 25.90
CA LYS A 236 3.84 -21.58 26.40
C LYS A 236 2.66 -21.72 25.45
N GLN A 237 2.08 -20.60 25.02
CA GLN A 237 0.97 -20.59 24.06
C GLN A 237 1.36 -21.21 22.72
N LEU A 238 2.58 -20.95 22.24
CA LEU A 238 3.09 -21.57 21.01
C LEU A 238 3.16 -23.09 21.18
N MET A 239 3.73 -23.60 22.28
CA MET A 239 3.78 -25.05 22.55
C MET A 239 2.37 -25.66 22.68
N GLU A 240 1.41 -24.94 23.26
CA GLU A 240 0.01 -25.36 23.29
C GLU A 240 -0.55 -25.49 21.87
N ILE A 241 -0.30 -24.53 20.97
CA ILE A 241 -0.73 -24.57 19.56
C ILE A 241 -0.11 -25.78 18.84
N LEU A 242 1.17 -26.07 19.06
CA LEU A 242 1.84 -27.25 18.48
C LEU A 242 1.15 -28.56 18.89
N CYS A 243 0.59 -28.62 20.11
CA CYS A 243 -0.10 -29.79 20.67
C CYS A 243 -1.58 -29.93 20.29
N THR A 244 -2.22 -28.90 19.73
CA THR A 244 -3.69 -28.87 19.49
C THR A 244 -4.06 -28.74 18.02
N ARG A 245 -3.10 -28.96 17.12
CA ARG A 245 -3.21 -28.61 15.71
C ARG A 245 -4.28 -29.41 14.95
N ASN A 246 -4.49 -30.68 15.28
CA ASN A 246 -5.51 -31.51 14.63
C ASN A 246 -6.83 -31.50 15.43
N GLY A 247 -7.12 -30.40 16.13
CA GLY A 247 -8.33 -30.24 16.93
C GLY A 247 -8.28 -30.95 18.29
N GLU A 248 -7.11 -31.46 18.69
CA GLU A 248 -6.94 -32.04 20.01
C GLU A 248 -7.11 -30.98 21.10
N ARG A 249 -7.48 -31.43 22.30
CA ARG A 249 -7.64 -30.57 23.47
C ARG A 249 -6.54 -30.87 24.48
N LEU A 250 -6.15 -29.84 25.23
CA LEU A 250 -5.27 -29.97 26.37
C LEU A 250 -6.08 -29.90 27.65
N SER A 251 -5.89 -30.89 28.52
CA SER A 251 -6.36 -30.89 29.90
C SER A 251 -5.60 -29.83 30.73
N THR A 252 -6.17 -29.45 31.88
CA THR A 252 -5.51 -28.53 32.82
C THR A 252 -4.15 -29.03 33.27
N ARG A 253 -3.98 -30.35 33.42
CA ARG A 253 -2.72 -30.97 33.84
C ARG A 253 -1.67 -30.91 32.73
N GLU A 254 -2.05 -31.14 31.48
CA GLU A 254 -1.14 -31.01 30.34
C GLU A 254 -0.69 -29.57 30.13
N ARG A 255 -1.58 -28.58 30.30
CA ARG A 255 -1.20 -27.16 30.27
C ARG A 255 -0.21 -26.80 31.38
N LEU A 256 -0.39 -27.35 32.59
CA LEU A 256 0.54 -27.16 33.69
C LEU A 256 1.92 -27.76 33.34
N LEU A 257 1.95 -28.98 32.81
CA LEU A 257 3.20 -29.64 32.39
C LEU A 257 3.93 -28.86 31.28
N ILE A 258 3.20 -28.37 30.27
CA ILE A 258 3.78 -27.49 29.24
C ILE A 258 4.36 -26.23 29.88
N SER A 259 3.60 -25.59 30.78
CA SER A 259 4.05 -24.37 31.46
C SER A 259 5.33 -24.59 32.28
N GLU A 260 5.37 -25.64 33.10
CA GLU A 260 6.53 -25.98 33.94
C GLU A 260 7.75 -26.34 33.10
N SER A 261 7.58 -27.10 32.03
CA SER A 261 8.68 -27.53 31.16
C SER A 261 9.24 -26.37 30.33
N VAL A 262 8.37 -25.47 29.85
CA VAL A 262 8.84 -24.23 29.19
C VAL A 262 9.62 -23.36 30.18
N ASP A 263 9.14 -23.24 31.42
CA ASP A 263 9.85 -22.46 32.43
C ASP A 263 11.21 -23.06 32.77
N ALA A 264 11.31 -24.39 32.88
CA ALA A 264 12.57 -25.09 33.13
C ALA A 264 13.64 -24.77 32.07
N VAL A 265 13.28 -24.75 30.78
CA VAL A 265 14.22 -24.38 29.71
C VAL A 265 14.55 -22.88 29.74
N MET A 266 13.53 -22.03 29.94
CA MET A 266 13.69 -20.57 29.95
C MET A 266 14.42 -20.04 31.20
N ASP A 267 14.58 -20.84 32.25
CA ASP A 267 15.34 -20.52 33.46
C ASP A 267 16.86 -20.60 33.25
N PHE A 268 17.33 -21.42 32.31
CA PHE A 268 18.74 -21.41 31.92
C PHE A 268 19.11 -20.08 31.26
N PRO A 269 20.36 -19.59 31.35
CA PRO A 269 20.82 -18.46 30.55
C PRO A 269 20.59 -18.65 29.04
N PRO A 270 20.32 -17.57 28.27
CA PRO A 270 20.25 -17.67 26.81
C PRO A 270 21.59 -18.11 26.22
N GLY A 271 21.56 -18.83 25.09
CA GLY A 271 22.74 -19.41 24.44
C GLY A 271 22.65 -20.93 24.35
N GLU A 272 23.80 -21.61 24.47
CA GLU A 272 23.94 -23.07 24.25
C GLU A 272 22.91 -23.92 25.01
N MET A 273 22.54 -23.51 26.23
CA MET A 273 21.58 -24.22 27.09
C MET A 273 20.11 -24.09 26.64
N ARG A 274 19.80 -23.26 25.65
CA ARG A 274 18.46 -23.10 25.08
C ARG A 274 18.40 -23.41 23.57
N GLU A 275 19.49 -23.91 23.01
CA GLU A 275 19.51 -24.46 21.65
C GLU A 275 18.57 -25.67 21.59
N TYR A 276 17.82 -25.82 20.50
CA TYR A 276 16.86 -26.91 20.36
C TYR A 276 15.90 -26.96 21.56
N GLY A 277 15.27 -25.82 21.85
CA GLY A 277 14.48 -25.63 23.07
C GLY A 277 13.28 -26.57 23.23
N ILE A 278 12.66 -27.05 22.14
CA ILE A 278 11.61 -28.07 22.18
C ILE A 278 12.23 -29.43 22.54
N THR A 279 13.36 -29.80 21.93
CA THR A 279 14.09 -31.02 22.31
C THR A 279 14.47 -31.01 23.79
N ARG A 280 14.99 -29.89 24.30
CA ARG A 280 15.32 -29.73 25.73
C ARG A 280 14.08 -29.78 26.63
N MET A 281 12.99 -29.17 26.20
CA MET A 281 11.71 -29.22 26.93
C MET A 281 11.24 -30.67 27.10
N LEU A 282 11.41 -31.52 26.08
CA LEU A 282 11.02 -32.93 26.12
C LEU A 282 11.83 -33.74 27.17
N GLU A 283 13.10 -33.38 27.43
CA GLU A 283 13.91 -34.02 28.48
C GLU A 283 13.33 -33.82 29.89
N HIS A 284 12.52 -32.77 30.08
CA HIS A 284 11.86 -32.46 31.35
C HIS A 284 10.45 -33.05 31.47
N LEU A 285 9.90 -33.63 30.41
CA LEU A 285 8.57 -34.20 30.41
C LEU A 285 8.63 -35.69 30.77
N MET A 286 7.92 -36.07 31.84
CA MET A 286 7.73 -37.47 32.22
C MET A 286 6.43 -38.02 31.64
N GLN A 287 6.52 -39.10 30.86
CA GLN A 287 5.36 -39.81 30.33
C GLN A 287 4.73 -40.69 31.41
N ARG A 288 3.39 -40.76 31.44
CA ARG A 288 2.69 -41.77 32.23
C ARG A 288 2.52 -43.09 31.50
N ASP A 289 2.46 -44.16 32.29
CA ASP A 289 2.04 -45.50 31.85
C ASP A 289 0.51 -45.62 31.70
N ASP A 290 -0.11 -44.69 30.97
CA ASP A 290 -1.49 -44.83 30.55
C ASP A 290 -1.60 -44.87 29.02
N ARG A 291 -2.58 -45.61 28.52
CA ARG A 291 -2.71 -45.94 27.10
C ARG A 291 -2.98 -44.70 26.24
N ASP A 292 -3.74 -43.75 26.76
CA ASP A 292 -4.07 -42.51 26.04
C ASP A 292 -2.83 -41.61 25.91
N GLU A 293 -1.98 -41.54 26.93
CA GLU A 293 -0.72 -40.80 26.92
C GLU A 293 0.35 -41.49 26.05
N GLN A 294 0.25 -42.81 25.85
CA GLN A 294 1.08 -43.61 24.93
C GLN A 294 0.64 -43.55 23.46
N GLU A 295 -0.63 -43.28 23.17
CA GLU A 295 -1.13 -43.19 21.79
C GLU A 295 -1.22 -41.73 21.31
N ASN A 296 -1.48 -40.76 22.21
CA ASN A 296 -1.73 -39.36 21.84
C ASN A 296 -1.32 -38.33 22.92
N GLY A 297 -0.34 -38.64 23.77
CA GLY A 297 0.14 -37.73 24.81
C GLY A 297 0.89 -36.49 24.27
N ILE A 298 1.00 -35.44 25.09
CA ILE A 298 1.72 -34.20 24.73
C ILE A 298 3.17 -34.42 24.31
N ILE A 299 3.84 -35.43 24.87
CA ILE A 299 5.22 -35.78 24.51
C ILE A 299 5.28 -36.23 23.05
N LEU A 300 4.37 -37.10 22.61
CA LEU A 300 4.32 -37.55 21.22
C LEU A 300 3.98 -36.40 20.27
N ARG A 301 3.04 -35.54 20.65
CA ARG A 301 2.67 -34.36 19.83
C ARG A 301 3.84 -33.39 19.69
N LEU A 302 4.52 -33.04 20.78
CA LEU A 302 5.69 -32.15 20.75
C LEU A 302 6.91 -32.81 20.12
N SER A 303 7.08 -34.13 20.23
CA SER A 303 8.21 -34.84 19.62
C SER A 303 8.28 -34.64 18.11
N GLN A 304 7.14 -34.52 17.42
CA GLN A 304 7.12 -34.23 15.98
C GLN A 304 7.79 -32.89 15.60
N TRP A 305 7.89 -31.97 16.56
CA TRP A 305 8.52 -30.65 16.44
C TRP A 305 9.93 -30.60 17.01
N ALA A 306 10.45 -31.71 17.54
CA ALA A 306 11.82 -31.80 18.01
C ALA A 306 12.81 -31.89 16.83
N ASN A 307 14.05 -31.50 17.08
CA ASN A 307 15.13 -31.58 16.12
C ASN A 307 15.25 -33.00 15.52
N GLY A 308 15.39 -33.06 14.19
CA GLY A 308 15.45 -34.32 13.43
C GLY A 308 14.10 -35.01 13.21
N GLN A 309 12.98 -34.42 13.66
CA GLN A 309 11.63 -34.92 13.41
C GLN A 309 10.92 -34.10 12.32
N ALA A 310 9.74 -34.55 11.88
CA ALA A 310 9.06 -34.04 10.68
C ALA A 310 8.87 -32.51 10.63
N HIS A 311 8.65 -31.87 11.77
CA HIS A 311 8.46 -30.43 11.90
C HIS A 311 9.56 -29.73 12.72
N GLY A 312 10.65 -30.44 13.03
CA GLY A 312 11.78 -29.91 13.81
C GLY A 312 12.46 -28.69 13.17
N TRP A 313 12.41 -28.60 11.84
CA TRP A 313 12.97 -27.51 11.05
C TRP A 313 12.34 -26.14 11.36
N VAL A 314 11.13 -26.09 11.92
CA VAL A 314 10.36 -24.85 12.07
C VAL A 314 10.81 -24.00 13.28
N PHE A 315 10.92 -24.59 14.46
CA PHE A 315 11.16 -23.85 15.72
C PHE A 315 12.25 -24.43 16.61
N ASP A 316 12.71 -25.64 16.32
CA ASP A 316 13.69 -26.32 17.15
C ASP A 316 15.08 -26.18 16.54
N ASN A 317 15.53 -24.94 16.45
CA ASN A 317 16.82 -24.58 15.86
C ASN A 317 17.85 -24.26 16.95
N ALA A 318 19.13 -24.39 16.61
CA ALA A 318 20.21 -24.03 17.53
C ALA A 318 20.15 -22.55 17.91
N LYS A 319 20.07 -21.67 16.91
CA LYS A 319 20.01 -20.21 17.09
C LYS A 319 18.63 -19.68 16.68
N ASP A 320 18.34 -18.45 17.07
CA ASP A 320 17.24 -17.66 16.52
C ASP A 320 17.81 -16.63 15.53
N THR A 321 17.61 -16.87 14.23
CA THR A 321 18.12 -16.05 13.13
C THR A 321 17.17 -14.90 12.77
N PHE A 322 15.94 -14.89 13.31
CA PHE A 322 14.90 -13.91 12.99
C PHE A 322 15.10 -12.53 13.67
N ASN A 323 16.18 -11.82 13.30
CA ASN A 323 16.67 -10.63 13.99
C ASN A 323 16.09 -9.30 13.50
N ILE A 324 14.76 -9.20 13.41
CA ILE A 324 14.04 -8.07 12.82
C ILE A 324 14.07 -6.74 13.62
N GLN A 325 14.63 -6.71 14.84
CA GLN A 325 14.58 -5.52 15.70
C GLN A 325 15.42 -4.35 15.16
N HIS A 326 16.51 -4.68 14.45
CA HIS A 326 17.52 -3.74 13.96
C HIS A 326 17.45 -3.49 12.45
N VAL A 327 16.60 -4.22 11.74
CA VAL A 327 16.41 -4.13 10.30
C VAL A 327 15.31 -3.12 9.97
N ASN A 328 15.55 -2.25 8.99
CA ASN A 328 14.55 -1.26 8.56
C ASN A 328 13.55 -1.85 7.55
N ASN A 329 13.97 -2.81 6.74
CA ASN A 329 13.13 -3.42 5.71
C ASN A 329 13.28 -4.93 5.78
N PHE A 330 12.19 -5.68 5.90
CA PHE A 330 12.27 -7.13 5.79
C PHE A 330 11.04 -7.76 5.15
N GLY A 331 11.27 -8.90 4.51
CA GLY A 331 10.24 -9.73 3.88
C GLY A 331 10.15 -11.10 4.52
N ILE A 332 8.94 -11.65 4.54
CA ILE A 332 8.67 -13.03 4.95
C ILE A 332 7.90 -13.68 3.82
N ASP A 333 8.44 -14.79 3.32
CA ASP A 333 7.83 -15.56 2.25
C ASP A 333 6.74 -16.48 2.80
N GLY A 334 5.48 -16.18 2.47
CA GLY A 334 4.31 -16.99 2.80
C GLY A 334 4.03 -18.13 1.83
N THR A 335 4.78 -18.27 0.74
CA THR A 335 4.39 -19.09 -0.42
C THR A 335 4.09 -20.55 -0.08
N GLU A 336 5.00 -21.22 0.64
CA GLU A 336 4.81 -22.64 0.98
C GLU A 336 3.96 -22.83 2.24
N PHE A 337 4.32 -22.13 3.33
CA PHE A 337 3.76 -22.46 4.64
C PHE A 337 2.30 -22.05 4.81
N LEU A 338 1.79 -21.07 4.05
CA LEU A 338 0.39 -20.66 4.13
C LEU A 338 -0.57 -21.76 3.65
N ASP A 339 -0.13 -22.59 2.71
CA ASP A 339 -0.91 -23.71 2.17
C ASP A 339 -0.67 -25.02 2.95
N ASP A 340 0.20 -25.03 3.97
CA ASP A 340 0.42 -26.17 4.85
C ASP A 340 -0.33 -26.01 6.20
N PRO A 341 -1.47 -26.71 6.41
CA PRO A 341 -2.22 -26.66 7.66
C PRO A 341 -1.40 -27.08 8.88
N MET A 342 -0.32 -27.83 8.66
CA MET A 342 0.53 -28.35 9.72
C MET A 342 1.43 -27.27 10.33
N VAL A 343 1.88 -26.29 9.56
CA VAL A 343 2.81 -25.27 10.05
C VAL A 343 2.27 -23.85 9.98
N CYS A 344 1.20 -23.61 9.21
CA CYS A 344 0.64 -22.28 8.99
C CYS A 344 0.30 -21.54 10.30
N ALA A 345 -0.56 -22.13 11.14
CA ALA A 345 -1.00 -21.50 12.38
C ALA A 345 0.17 -21.18 13.35
N PRO A 346 1.08 -22.11 13.69
CA PRO A 346 2.14 -21.81 14.63
C PRO A 346 3.22 -20.86 14.07
N ILE A 347 3.58 -20.98 12.78
CA ILE A 347 4.46 -20.01 12.10
C ILE A 347 3.85 -18.62 12.19
N THR A 348 2.59 -18.50 11.80
CA THR A 348 1.87 -17.23 11.84
C THR A 348 1.83 -16.66 13.25
N PHE A 349 1.49 -17.46 14.26
CA PHE A 349 1.49 -17.03 15.66
C PHE A 349 2.85 -16.47 16.11
N TYR A 350 3.95 -17.14 15.75
CA TYR A 350 5.30 -16.68 16.04
C TYR A 350 5.66 -15.38 15.31
N LEU A 351 5.44 -15.30 14.00
CA LEU A 351 5.77 -14.12 13.21
C LEU A 351 5.01 -12.89 13.70
N LEU A 352 3.71 -13.03 13.98
CA LEU A 352 2.88 -11.97 14.51
C LEU A 352 3.37 -11.49 15.87
N TYR A 353 3.75 -12.42 16.75
CA TYR A 353 4.33 -12.06 18.03
C TYR A 353 5.58 -11.20 17.86
N ARG A 354 6.51 -11.63 17.01
CA ARG A 354 7.76 -10.90 16.72
C ARG A 354 7.48 -9.53 16.11
N ILE A 355 6.61 -9.43 15.11
CA ILE A 355 6.20 -8.15 14.52
C ILE A 355 5.57 -7.22 15.57
N THR A 356 4.82 -7.75 16.54
CA THR A 356 4.23 -6.90 17.60
C THR A 356 5.26 -6.29 18.55
N GLN A 357 6.46 -6.87 18.64
CA GLN A 357 7.55 -6.31 19.44
C GLN A 357 8.11 -5.04 18.80
N LEU A 358 7.95 -4.87 17.48
CA LEU A 358 8.31 -3.65 16.75
C LEU A 358 7.37 -2.47 17.03
N LEU A 359 6.28 -2.66 17.78
CA LEU A 359 5.34 -1.60 18.16
C LEU A 359 5.87 -0.76 19.35
N ASP A 360 7.12 -0.32 19.25
CA ASP A 360 7.87 0.42 20.28
C ASP A 360 7.82 1.95 20.09
N GLY A 361 6.95 2.43 19.21
CA GLY A 361 6.77 3.84 18.87
C GLY A 361 7.44 4.27 17.57
N ARG A 362 8.20 3.38 16.91
CA ARG A 362 8.69 3.59 15.54
C ARG A 362 7.53 3.73 14.55
N ARG A 363 7.82 4.18 13.34
CA ARG A 363 6.90 4.04 12.21
C ARG A 363 6.92 2.60 11.74
N LEU A 364 5.76 1.96 11.69
CA LEU A 364 5.64 0.57 11.21
C LEU A 364 4.67 0.49 10.03
N VAL A 365 5.16 0.00 8.90
CA VAL A 365 4.35 -0.22 7.69
C VAL A 365 4.32 -1.70 7.41
N ILE A 366 3.12 -2.29 7.36
CA ILE A 366 2.94 -3.72 7.07
C ILE A 366 2.27 -3.86 5.72
N PHE A 367 3.01 -4.34 4.73
CA PHE A 367 2.51 -4.76 3.42
C PHE A 367 2.05 -6.20 3.51
N LEU A 368 0.83 -6.47 3.05
CA LEU A 368 0.26 -7.82 2.99
C LEU A 368 -0.07 -8.12 1.52
N ASP A 369 0.85 -8.78 0.82
CA ASP A 369 0.58 -9.23 -0.54
C ASP A 369 -0.27 -10.50 -0.54
N GLU A 370 -1.09 -10.66 -1.56
CA GLU A 370 -2.13 -11.71 -1.64
C GLU A 370 -2.88 -11.87 -0.32
N PHE A 371 -3.35 -10.74 0.21
CA PHE A 371 -3.87 -10.59 1.56
C PHE A 371 -4.91 -11.65 1.94
N TRP A 372 -5.74 -12.10 0.99
CA TRP A 372 -6.76 -13.12 1.23
C TRP A 372 -6.16 -14.47 1.68
N LYS A 373 -4.97 -14.85 1.21
CA LYS A 373 -4.29 -16.09 1.62
C LYS A 373 -3.97 -16.07 3.10
N TRP A 374 -3.43 -14.97 3.58
CA TRP A 374 -3.11 -14.80 5.00
C TRP A 374 -4.35 -14.85 5.90
N LEU A 375 -5.53 -14.50 5.39
CA LEU A 375 -6.78 -14.53 6.15
C LEU A 375 -7.41 -15.92 6.32
N GLN A 376 -6.82 -16.95 5.70
CA GLN A 376 -7.27 -18.33 5.90
C GLN A 376 -6.94 -18.84 7.31
N ASP A 377 -5.87 -18.31 7.93
CA ASP A 377 -5.55 -18.56 9.33
C ASP A 377 -6.37 -17.65 10.27
N GLU A 378 -6.98 -18.26 11.29
CA GLU A 378 -7.85 -17.54 12.22
C GLU A 378 -7.08 -16.56 13.10
N ALA A 379 -5.90 -16.95 13.59
CA ALA A 379 -5.09 -16.09 14.45
C ALA A 379 -4.58 -14.86 13.68
N PHE A 380 -4.18 -15.04 12.42
CA PHE A 380 -3.80 -13.95 11.52
C PHE A 380 -4.97 -13.02 11.22
N SER A 381 -6.13 -13.59 10.86
CA SER A 381 -7.33 -12.82 10.61
C SER A 381 -7.68 -11.94 11.82
N ASP A 382 -7.64 -12.49 13.03
CA ASP A 382 -7.94 -11.74 14.26
C ASP A 382 -6.87 -10.70 14.58
N PHE A 383 -5.59 -11.00 14.32
CA PHE A 383 -4.51 -10.04 14.45
C PHE A 383 -4.73 -8.83 13.52
N VAL A 384 -4.95 -9.08 12.23
CA VAL A 384 -5.13 -8.01 11.25
C VAL A 384 -6.38 -7.20 11.56
N TYR A 385 -7.49 -7.84 11.94
CA TYR A 385 -8.69 -7.14 12.39
C TYR A 385 -8.40 -6.13 13.51
N ASN A 386 -7.66 -6.58 14.53
CA ASN A 386 -7.26 -5.73 15.65
C ASN A 386 -6.29 -4.63 15.22
N LYS A 387 -5.31 -4.94 14.36
CA LYS A 387 -4.34 -3.94 13.88
C LYS A 387 -4.95 -2.91 12.97
N LEU A 388 -5.83 -3.26 12.03
CA LEU A 388 -6.53 -2.28 11.19
C LEU A 388 -7.14 -1.16 12.05
N LYS A 389 -7.77 -1.51 13.19
CA LYS A 389 -8.39 -0.54 14.10
C LYS A 389 -7.42 0.24 14.99
N THR A 390 -6.29 -0.36 15.36
CA THR A 390 -5.43 0.15 16.44
C THR A 390 -4.08 0.69 15.96
N ILE A 391 -3.59 0.26 14.79
CA ILE A 391 -2.23 0.52 14.30
C ILE A 391 -1.92 2.02 14.19
N ARG A 392 -2.90 2.86 13.85
CA ARG A 392 -2.74 4.32 13.80
C ARG A 392 -2.25 4.90 15.12
N LYS A 393 -2.72 4.37 16.26
CA LYS A 393 -2.33 4.84 17.60
C LYS A 393 -0.87 4.52 17.89
N LEU A 394 -0.34 3.51 17.22
CA LEU A 394 1.01 2.97 17.34
C LEU A 394 1.95 3.51 16.25
N ASN A 395 1.56 4.59 15.56
CA ASN A 395 2.35 5.21 14.48
C ASN A 395 2.62 4.26 13.31
N GLY A 396 1.69 3.36 13.01
CA GLY A 396 1.81 2.46 11.88
C GLY A 396 0.59 2.46 10.97
N LEU A 397 0.72 1.75 9.86
CA LEU A 397 -0.33 1.53 8.88
C LEU A 397 -0.19 0.13 8.25
N VAL A 398 -1.32 -0.41 7.80
CA VAL A 398 -1.40 -1.69 7.09
C VAL A 398 -1.83 -1.44 5.65
N ILE A 399 -1.17 -2.12 4.71
CA ILE A 399 -1.43 -2.05 3.28
C ILE A 399 -1.83 -3.45 2.79
N PRO A 400 -3.11 -3.83 2.90
CA PRO A 400 -3.60 -5.06 2.30
C PRO A 400 -3.68 -4.92 0.77
N ALA A 401 -3.11 -5.89 0.07
CA ALA A 401 -3.13 -5.95 -1.39
C ALA A 401 -3.70 -7.29 -1.88
N THR A 402 -4.56 -7.27 -2.91
CA THR A 402 -5.13 -8.51 -3.48
C THR A 402 -5.46 -8.37 -4.96
N GLN A 403 -5.51 -9.51 -5.63
CA GLN A 403 -6.08 -9.65 -6.98
C GLN A 403 -7.55 -10.10 -6.95
N SER A 404 -7.99 -10.68 -5.84
CA SER A 404 -9.33 -11.27 -5.67
C SER A 404 -10.12 -10.49 -4.61
N PRO A 405 -10.90 -9.46 -5.01
CA PRO A 405 -11.78 -8.73 -4.11
C PRO A 405 -12.83 -9.61 -3.45
N ASP A 406 -13.38 -10.57 -4.18
CA ASP A 406 -14.44 -11.46 -3.71
C ASP A 406 -14.00 -12.30 -2.49
N GLU A 407 -12.77 -12.82 -2.53
CA GLU A 407 -12.16 -13.59 -1.43
C GLU A 407 -12.05 -12.74 -0.16
N ILE A 408 -11.63 -11.47 -0.30
CA ILE A 408 -11.62 -10.54 0.84
C ILE A 408 -13.05 -10.30 1.35
N LEU A 409 -14.02 -10.10 0.46
CA LEU A 409 -15.38 -9.72 0.80
C LEU A 409 -16.13 -10.84 1.55
N LYS A 410 -15.83 -12.10 1.24
CA LYS A 410 -16.37 -13.29 1.93
C LYS A 410 -15.81 -13.48 3.35
N ASN A 411 -14.65 -12.89 3.65
CA ASN A 411 -14.00 -13.08 4.95
C ASN A 411 -14.70 -12.30 6.09
N LYS A 412 -14.66 -12.85 7.31
CA LYS A 412 -15.25 -12.25 8.53
C LYS A 412 -14.76 -10.83 8.84
N ILE A 413 -13.57 -10.45 8.37
CA ILE A 413 -12.98 -9.12 8.60
C ILE A 413 -13.20 -8.12 7.45
N SER A 414 -13.89 -8.52 6.38
CA SER A 414 -14.07 -7.72 5.16
C SER A 414 -14.54 -6.30 5.43
N ARG A 415 -15.55 -6.17 6.29
CA ARG A 415 -16.12 -4.89 6.72
C ARG A 415 -15.06 -3.96 7.32
N ALA A 416 -14.17 -4.49 8.15
CA ALA A 416 -13.10 -3.70 8.75
C ALA A 416 -12.08 -3.24 7.69
N VAL A 417 -11.75 -4.09 6.71
CA VAL A 417 -10.87 -3.73 5.61
C VAL A 417 -11.47 -2.60 4.77
N VAL A 418 -12.77 -2.72 4.43
CA VAL A 418 -13.49 -1.72 3.62
C VAL A 418 -13.66 -0.39 4.35
N GLU A 419 -14.03 -0.41 5.64
CA GLU A 419 -14.36 0.81 6.40
C GLU A 419 -13.12 1.53 6.96
N VAL A 420 -12.06 0.80 7.32
CA VAL A 420 -10.91 1.37 8.05
C VAL A 420 -9.77 1.80 7.11
N CYS A 421 -9.71 1.26 5.89
CA CYS A 421 -8.79 1.75 4.87
C CYS A 421 -9.26 3.11 4.34
N SER A 422 -8.62 4.19 4.79
CA SER A 422 -8.97 5.55 4.38
C SER A 422 -8.52 5.90 2.97
N THR A 423 -7.55 5.17 2.44
CA THR A 423 -7.07 5.30 1.05
C THR A 423 -7.29 3.96 0.35
N SER A 424 -7.74 4.01 -0.89
CA SER A 424 -7.94 2.84 -1.74
C SER A 424 -7.30 3.11 -3.10
N ILE A 425 -6.52 2.16 -3.57
CA ILE A 425 -5.85 2.18 -4.87
C ILE A 425 -6.46 1.05 -5.69
N TYR A 426 -7.05 1.39 -6.83
CA TYR A 426 -7.61 0.41 -7.77
C TYR A 426 -6.85 0.51 -9.08
N LEU A 427 -6.08 -0.53 -9.39
CA LEU A 427 -5.44 -0.70 -10.68
C LEU A 427 -6.49 -1.15 -11.72
N ALA A 428 -6.11 -1.10 -13.00
CA ALA A 428 -6.98 -1.55 -14.09
C ALA A 428 -7.48 -2.98 -13.86
N ASN A 429 -8.79 -3.18 -14.05
CA ASN A 429 -9.40 -4.51 -14.04
C ASN A 429 -10.55 -4.59 -15.05
N PRO A 430 -10.27 -5.00 -16.30
CA PRO A 430 -11.30 -5.18 -17.33
C PRO A 430 -12.41 -6.16 -16.95
N ASP A 431 -12.07 -7.13 -16.10
CA ASP A 431 -12.96 -8.19 -15.63
C ASP A 431 -13.62 -7.84 -14.28
N ALA A 432 -13.59 -6.57 -13.86
CA ALA A 432 -14.19 -6.14 -12.61
C ALA A 432 -15.69 -6.49 -12.56
N ASP A 433 -16.07 -7.19 -11.49
CA ASP A 433 -17.46 -7.49 -11.15
C ASP A 433 -18.12 -6.30 -10.45
N TYR A 434 -19.35 -6.00 -10.85
CA TYR A 434 -20.08 -4.85 -10.31
C TYR A 434 -20.43 -5.04 -8.82
N ASN A 435 -20.85 -6.24 -8.41
CA ASN A 435 -21.23 -6.49 -7.02
C ASN A 435 -20.01 -6.39 -6.10
N ASP A 436 -18.88 -6.97 -6.50
CA ASP A 436 -17.67 -6.89 -5.68
C ASP A 436 -17.17 -5.45 -5.53
N TYR A 437 -17.12 -4.69 -6.62
CA TYR A 437 -16.53 -3.35 -6.62
C TYR A 437 -17.48 -2.28 -6.07
N VAL A 438 -18.76 -2.31 -6.45
CA VAL A 438 -19.76 -1.31 -6.04
C VAL A 438 -20.42 -1.71 -4.72
N GLU A 439 -21.00 -2.91 -4.63
CA GLU A 439 -21.73 -3.33 -3.42
C GLU A 439 -20.79 -3.75 -2.28
N GLY A 440 -19.68 -4.41 -2.60
CA GLY A 440 -18.68 -4.85 -1.61
C GLY A 440 -17.71 -3.73 -1.23
N LEU A 441 -16.90 -3.28 -2.18
CA LEU A 441 -15.81 -2.33 -1.96
C LEU A 441 -16.26 -0.86 -1.88
N LYS A 442 -17.54 -0.59 -2.16
CA LYS A 442 -18.20 0.72 -2.06
C LYS A 442 -17.66 1.75 -3.04
N LEU A 443 -17.31 1.35 -4.26
CA LEU A 443 -17.09 2.29 -5.38
C LEU A 443 -18.42 2.87 -5.85
N THR A 444 -18.40 4.08 -6.41
CA THR A 444 -19.57 4.56 -7.18
C THR A 444 -19.61 3.88 -8.55
N PRO A 445 -20.77 3.86 -9.24
CA PRO A 445 -20.85 3.33 -10.60
C PRO A 445 -19.86 4.00 -11.57
N GLU A 446 -19.61 5.30 -11.40
CA GLU A 446 -18.62 6.03 -12.21
C GLU A 446 -17.19 5.60 -11.90
N GLU A 447 -16.84 5.43 -10.63
CA GLU A 447 -15.53 4.94 -10.22
C GLU A 447 -15.29 3.51 -10.72
N PHE A 448 -16.30 2.64 -10.64
CA PHE A 448 -16.28 1.30 -11.21
C PHE A 448 -16.05 1.32 -12.73
N ASN A 449 -16.81 2.16 -13.45
CA ASN A 449 -16.65 2.31 -14.88
C ASN A 449 -15.25 2.81 -15.26
N ILE A 450 -14.63 3.67 -14.45
CA ILE A 450 -13.23 4.06 -14.65
C ILE A 450 -12.34 2.83 -14.52
N VAL A 451 -12.37 2.13 -13.37
CA VAL A 451 -11.51 0.96 -13.10
C VAL A 451 -11.62 -0.11 -14.18
N LYS A 452 -12.85 -0.37 -14.66
CA LYS A 452 -13.13 -1.36 -15.69
C LYS A 452 -12.62 -0.98 -17.08
N ASN A 453 -12.62 0.32 -17.41
CA ASN A 453 -12.20 0.81 -18.72
C ASN A 453 -10.75 1.35 -18.74
N LEU A 454 -10.04 1.29 -17.62
CA LEU A 454 -8.61 1.59 -17.61
C LEU A 454 -7.86 0.57 -18.46
N ASP A 455 -7.04 1.05 -19.39
CA ASP A 455 -6.10 0.22 -20.12
C ASP A 455 -5.04 -0.32 -19.13
N PRO A 456 -4.89 -1.65 -18.97
CA PRO A 456 -3.86 -2.23 -18.11
C PRO A 456 -2.44 -1.74 -18.42
N MET A 457 -2.15 -1.36 -19.66
CA MET A 457 -0.83 -0.86 -20.08
C MET A 457 -0.65 0.64 -19.83
N SER A 458 -1.72 1.38 -19.50
CA SER A 458 -1.66 2.82 -19.26
C SER A 458 -0.89 3.22 -18.00
N ARG A 459 -0.65 2.26 -17.09
CA ARG A 459 -0.04 2.50 -15.76
C ARG A 459 -0.85 3.47 -14.89
N GLN A 460 -2.13 3.59 -15.20
CA GLN A 460 -3.08 4.43 -14.47
C GLN A 460 -3.82 3.63 -13.41
N PHE A 461 -4.19 4.31 -12.34
CA PHE A 461 -5.00 3.75 -11.26
C PHE A 461 -5.87 4.81 -10.62
N LEU A 462 -7.01 4.36 -10.13
CA LEU A 462 -7.94 5.18 -9.37
C LEU A 462 -7.50 5.23 -7.92
N ILE A 463 -7.38 6.45 -7.38
CA ILE A 463 -7.11 6.72 -5.98
C ILE A 463 -8.40 7.24 -5.36
N LYS A 464 -8.96 6.49 -4.42
CA LYS A 464 -10.13 6.89 -3.64
C LYS A 464 -9.75 7.15 -2.19
N LYS A 465 -10.19 8.29 -1.64
CA LYS A 465 -10.03 8.64 -0.23
C LYS A 465 -11.38 8.79 0.47
N SER A 466 -11.43 8.30 1.70
CA SER A 466 -12.59 8.48 2.58
C SER A 466 -12.77 9.94 2.96
N SER A 467 -14.02 10.32 3.18
CA SER A 467 -14.39 11.68 3.60
C SER A 467 -13.75 12.04 4.94
N LEU A 468 -13.22 13.27 5.03
CA LEU A 468 -12.45 13.76 6.18
C LEU A 468 -13.32 14.46 7.24
N LYS A 469 -14.43 15.08 6.83
CA LYS A 469 -15.32 15.84 7.71
C LYS A 469 -16.78 15.47 7.50
N LYS A 470 -17.56 15.53 8.58
CA LYS A 470 -19.02 15.49 8.52
C LYS A 470 -19.49 16.71 7.71
N GLY A 471 -19.97 16.50 6.49
CA GLY A 471 -20.35 17.57 5.54
C GLY A 471 -19.59 17.52 4.21
N ASP A 472 -18.44 16.84 4.14
CA ASP A 472 -17.80 16.49 2.86
C ASP A 472 -18.65 15.37 2.23
N GLY A 473 -19.65 15.77 1.43
CA GLY A 473 -20.74 14.90 0.97
C GLY A 473 -20.35 13.78 0.00
N LYS A 474 -19.08 13.68 -0.43
CA LYS A 474 -18.59 12.63 -1.34
C LYS A 474 -17.18 12.18 -0.99
N SER A 475 -16.89 10.90 -1.22
CA SER A 475 -15.53 10.39 -1.26
C SER A 475 -14.72 11.12 -2.32
N PHE A 476 -13.45 11.35 -2.04
CA PHE A 476 -12.57 11.99 -3.00
C PHE A 476 -11.97 10.95 -3.94
N SER A 477 -11.97 11.20 -5.25
CA SER A 477 -11.39 10.29 -6.25
C SER A 477 -10.51 11.03 -7.25
N ALA A 478 -9.33 10.48 -7.53
CA ALA A 478 -8.38 10.96 -8.52
C ALA A 478 -7.92 9.83 -9.42
N LEU A 479 -7.63 10.15 -10.69
CA LEU A 479 -6.86 9.28 -11.56
C LEU A 479 -5.41 9.75 -11.60
N ALA A 480 -4.47 8.84 -11.42
CA ALA A 480 -3.04 9.12 -11.47
C ALA A 480 -2.31 8.05 -12.26
N THR A 481 -1.16 8.42 -12.82
CA THR A 481 -0.26 7.57 -13.59
C THR A 481 1.03 7.40 -12.83
N LEU A 482 1.51 6.16 -12.70
CA LEU A 482 2.85 5.82 -12.21
C LEU A 482 3.69 5.31 -13.37
N ASP A 483 4.46 6.20 -13.96
CA ASP A 483 5.39 5.86 -15.03
C ASP A 483 6.81 5.73 -14.49
N LEU A 484 7.28 4.48 -14.37
CA LEU A 484 8.63 4.15 -13.93
C LEU A 484 9.56 3.74 -15.08
N SER A 485 9.15 3.92 -16.35
CA SER A 485 9.97 3.51 -17.50
C SER A 485 11.36 4.14 -17.55
N GLY A 486 11.51 5.34 -16.99
CA GLY A 486 12.81 6.00 -16.86
C GLY A 486 13.82 5.26 -15.99
N LEU A 487 13.41 4.27 -15.19
CA LEU A 487 14.31 3.41 -14.41
C LEU A 487 14.99 2.32 -15.25
N GLY A 488 14.52 2.03 -16.46
CA GLY A 488 15.11 1.00 -17.32
C GLY A 488 15.15 -0.38 -16.65
N GLY A 489 16.32 -1.02 -16.67
CA GLY A 489 16.52 -2.39 -16.14
C GLY A 489 16.21 -2.55 -14.65
N TYR A 490 16.28 -1.48 -13.84
CA TYR A 490 15.95 -1.51 -12.41
C TYR A 490 14.49 -1.90 -12.15
N LEU A 491 13.61 -1.81 -13.15
CA LEU A 491 12.24 -2.35 -13.05
C LEU A 491 12.24 -3.85 -12.71
N LYS A 492 13.21 -4.63 -13.19
CA LYS A 492 13.35 -6.06 -12.86
C LYS A 492 13.71 -6.33 -11.40
N ILE A 493 14.12 -5.32 -10.63
CA ILE A 493 14.39 -5.43 -9.19
C ILE A 493 13.13 -5.11 -8.36
N LEU A 494 12.28 -4.21 -8.85
CA LEU A 494 11.07 -3.79 -8.13
C LEU A 494 9.97 -4.84 -8.11
N SER A 495 9.95 -5.76 -9.08
CA SER A 495 9.01 -6.88 -9.11
C SER A 495 9.70 -8.07 -9.74
N ALA A 496 9.96 -9.09 -8.91
CA ALA A 496 10.58 -10.32 -9.36
C ALA A 496 9.55 -11.23 -10.04
N SER A 497 10.00 -11.92 -11.07
CA SER A 497 9.32 -13.06 -11.70
C SER A 497 10.18 -14.31 -11.48
N ALA A 498 9.64 -15.51 -11.70
CA ALA A 498 10.34 -16.76 -11.43
C ALA A 498 11.71 -16.85 -12.15
N ASP A 499 11.75 -16.48 -13.42
CA ASP A 499 12.95 -16.39 -14.24
C ASP A 499 13.98 -15.37 -13.70
N ASN A 500 13.52 -14.22 -13.19
CA ASN A 500 14.40 -13.25 -12.53
C ASN A 500 14.93 -13.77 -11.19
N LEU A 501 14.12 -14.53 -10.44
CA LEU A 501 14.54 -15.15 -9.16
C LEU A 501 15.61 -16.20 -9.39
N GLU A 502 15.51 -17.04 -10.43
CA GLU A 502 16.55 -18.01 -10.78
C GLU A 502 17.91 -17.35 -11.04
N ILE A 503 17.91 -16.24 -11.80
CA ILE A 503 19.12 -15.44 -12.05
C ILE A 503 19.66 -14.90 -10.72
N PHE A 504 18.78 -14.29 -9.92
CA PHE A 504 19.15 -13.72 -8.63
C PHE A 504 19.77 -14.75 -7.67
N GLU A 505 19.18 -15.94 -7.56
CA GLU A 505 19.68 -17.03 -6.71
C GLU A 505 21.05 -17.57 -7.17
N SER A 506 21.34 -17.49 -8.47
CA SER A 506 22.66 -17.88 -8.99
C SER A 506 23.79 -16.91 -8.64
N ILE A 507 23.45 -15.69 -8.20
CA ILE A 507 24.39 -14.59 -7.92
C ILE A 507 24.45 -14.31 -6.42
N TYR A 508 23.29 -14.25 -5.76
CA TYR A 508 23.17 -13.76 -4.40
C TYR A 508 23.63 -14.79 -3.36
N HIS A 509 24.38 -14.29 -2.40
CA HIS A 509 24.76 -15.02 -1.20
C HIS A 509 24.39 -14.21 0.03
N GLU A 510 24.05 -14.89 1.13
CA GLU A 510 23.67 -14.23 2.37
C GLU A 510 24.80 -13.33 2.88
N GLY A 511 24.47 -12.08 3.20
CA GLY A 511 25.42 -11.06 3.63
C GLY A 511 25.98 -10.16 2.53
N MET A 512 25.63 -10.38 1.26
CA MET A 512 25.97 -9.44 0.17
C MET A 512 25.22 -8.11 0.33
N GLU A 513 25.93 -7.00 0.09
CA GLU A 513 25.32 -5.68 0.01
C GLU A 513 24.75 -5.44 -1.40
N PRO A 514 23.80 -4.48 -1.58
CA PRO A 514 23.21 -4.18 -2.89
C PRO A 514 24.25 -3.94 -4.00
N ASP A 515 25.34 -3.26 -3.69
CA ASP A 515 26.39 -2.93 -4.66
C ASP A 515 27.16 -4.17 -5.15
N ASP A 516 27.11 -5.29 -4.42
CA ASP A 516 27.84 -6.53 -4.75
C ASP A 516 27.11 -7.36 -5.81
N TRP A 517 25.77 -7.36 -5.82
CA TRP A 517 24.97 -8.25 -6.67
C TRP A 517 24.15 -7.52 -7.74
N VAL A 518 23.74 -6.27 -7.51
CA VAL A 518 22.87 -5.52 -8.43
C VAL A 518 23.49 -5.35 -9.83
N PRO A 519 24.78 -4.99 -9.99
CA PRO A 519 25.37 -4.82 -11.33
C PRO A 519 25.34 -6.10 -12.15
N GLU A 520 25.78 -7.22 -11.58
CA GLU A 520 25.80 -8.53 -12.24
C GLU A 520 24.39 -9.04 -12.53
N TYR A 521 23.45 -8.85 -11.59
CA TYR A 521 22.05 -9.20 -11.81
C TYR A 521 21.47 -8.44 -13.01
N LEU A 522 21.67 -7.12 -13.07
CA LEU A 522 21.15 -6.31 -14.17
C LEU A 522 21.79 -6.68 -15.51
N GLU A 523 23.08 -7.03 -15.54
CA GLU A 523 23.75 -7.49 -16.77
C GLU A 523 23.15 -8.81 -17.31
N ARG A 524 22.77 -9.74 -16.43
CA ARG A 524 22.16 -11.02 -16.84
C ARG A 524 20.67 -10.93 -17.11
N ALA A 525 19.98 -10.05 -16.41
CA ALA A 525 18.53 -9.95 -16.48
C ALA A 525 18.06 -9.06 -17.64
N ILE A 526 18.84 -8.09 -18.12
CA ILE A 526 18.48 -7.20 -19.24
C ILE A 526 18.88 -7.85 -20.57
#